data_AF-A0A9P6BHR0-F1
#
_entry.id   AF-A0A9P6BHR0-F1
#
_cell.length_a   1.000
_cell.length_b   1.000
_cell.length_c   1.000
_cell.angle_alpha   90.00
_cell.angle_beta   90.00
_cell.angle_gamma   90.00
#
_symmetry.space_group_name_H-M   'P 1'
#
loop_
_entity.id
_entity.type
_entity.pdbx_description
1 polymer ?
#
loop_
_entity_poly.entity_id
_entity_poly.type
_entity_poly.pdbx_seq_one_letter_code
_entity_poly.pdbx_strand_id
1 'polypeptide(L)'
;MIYNMYIFDRHCQCIYYHDWHRGHIGRGAFDQNGDPLASHHSASGGAGGSTTTTMTDPRQGMNMSLEEEGKLVYGVVYSLRNLVKKLGTSHQEGFIAYKTSHYKLHFFETLTGLKFVLNSDPGVESLQSALRQIYTQLYVEHVVKNPLASASINSGSINPETMGSEGFRSGVDRYVRSLTMFDTL
;
A
#
# COMPACT_ATOMS: atom_id res chain seq x y z
N MET A 1 0.50 15.45 2.07
CA MET A 1 1.26 14.52 1.22
C MET A 1 0.50 13.21 1.16
N ILE A 2 0.48 12.58 -0.01
CA ILE A 2 -0.14 11.27 -0.23
C ILE A 2 0.99 10.23 -0.27
N TYR A 3 0.92 9.18 0.53
CA TYR A 3 2.05 8.25 0.70
C TYR A 3 1.95 7.02 -0.20
N ASN A 4 0.89 6.24 -0.04
CA ASN A 4 0.71 4.98 -0.74
C ASN A 4 -0.76 4.59 -0.86
N MET A 5 -1.04 3.67 -1.79
CA MET A 5 -2.38 3.22 -2.13
C MET A 5 -2.43 1.70 -2.26
N TYR A 6 -3.52 1.12 -1.77
CA TYR A 6 -3.85 -0.30 -1.94
C TYR A 6 -5.22 -0.43 -2.62
N ILE A 7 -5.38 -1.46 -3.43
CA ILE A 7 -6.69 -1.95 -3.86
C ILE A 7 -6.80 -3.41 -3.47
N PHE A 8 -7.87 -3.75 -2.77
CA PHE A 8 -8.21 -5.12 -2.44
C PHE A 8 -9.45 -5.57 -3.19
N ASP A 9 -9.46 -6.84 -3.58
CA ASP A 9 -10.62 -7.45 -4.19
C ASP A 9 -11.65 -7.96 -3.15
N ARG A 10 -12.68 -8.66 -3.64
CA ARG A 10 -13.70 -9.28 -2.78
C ARG A 10 -13.18 -10.48 -1.98
N HIS A 11 -12.07 -11.10 -2.40
CA HIS A 11 -11.42 -12.24 -1.76
C HIS A 11 -10.34 -11.84 -0.76
N CYS A 12 -10.23 -10.54 -0.45
CA CYS A 12 -9.25 -9.97 0.48
C CYS A 12 -7.82 -9.99 -0.06
N GLN A 13 -7.62 -10.19 -1.37
CA GLN A 13 -6.31 -10.17 -1.99
C GLN A 13 -5.93 -8.73 -2.31
N CYS A 14 -4.72 -8.33 -1.95
CA CYS A 14 -4.13 -7.08 -2.43
C CYS A 14 -3.85 -7.26 -3.91
N ILE A 15 -4.61 -6.56 -4.75
CA ILE A 15 -4.48 -6.66 -6.20
C ILE A 15 -3.59 -5.53 -6.73
N TYR A 16 -3.55 -4.38 -6.08
CA TYR A 16 -2.71 -3.25 -6.49
C TYR A 16 -2.04 -2.61 -5.28
N TYR A 17 -0.77 -2.29 -5.43
CA TYR A 17 -0.01 -1.44 -4.53
C TYR A 17 0.76 -0.38 -5.30
N HIS A 18 0.80 0.83 -4.74
CA HIS A 18 1.68 1.90 -5.20
C HIS A 18 2.17 2.72 -4.02
N ASP A 19 3.47 2.96 -3.97
CA ASP A 19 4.11 3.89 -3.05
C ASP A 19 4.74 5.04 -3.85
N TRP A 20 4.49 6.28 -3.45
CA TRP A 20 5.00 7.46 -4.16
C TRP A 20 6.31 7.99 -3.58
N HIS A 21 6.65 7.66 -2.33
CA HIS A 21 7.74 8.32 -1.60
C HIS A 21 8.76 7.34 -1.01
N ARG A 22 8.42 6.07 -0.78
CA ARG A 22 9.42 5.01 -0.56
C ARG A 22 10.00 4.59 -1.90
N GLY A 23 10.89 5.42 -2.44
CA GLY A 23 11.73 5.01 -3.56
C GLY A 23 12.60 3.84 -3.12
N HIS A 24 12.32 2.62 -3.59
CA HIS A 24 13.30 1.53 -3.69
C HIS A 24 14.17 1.23 -2.45
N ILE A 25 13.75 1.55 -1.21
CA ILE A 25 14.53 1.25 0.00
C ILE A 25 14.59 -0.28 0.29
N GLY A 26 13.98 -1.11 -0.56
CA GLY A 26 14.16 -2.57 -0.59
C GLY A 26 14.96 -3.12 -1.79
N ARG A 27 15.34 -2.31 -2.78
CA ARG A 27 15.99 -2.81 -4.02
C ARG A 27 17.51 -2.59 -4.09
N GLY A 28 18.13 -2.09 -3.03
CA GLY A 28 19.58 -2.01 -2.89
C GLY A 28 20.21 -3.14 -2.08
N ALA A 29 19.44 -4.15 -1.69
CA ALA A 29 19.87 -5.13 -0.69
C ALA A 29 20.09 -6.54 -1.23
N PHE A 30 20.07 -6.80 -2.55
CA PHE A 30 20.34 -8.13 -3.12
C PHE A 30 21.00 -8.04 -4.50
N ASP A 31 22.07 -8.81 -4.74
CA ASP A 31 22.70 -9.00 -6.06
C ASP A 31 21.81 -9.86 -7.00
N GLN A 32 22.16 -9.97 -8.30
CA GLN A 32 21.55 -10.84 -9.32
C GLN A 32 21.45 -12.33 -8.91
N ASN A 33 22.16 -12.74 -7.86
CA ASN A 33 22.12 -14.07 -7.27
C ASN A 33 21.28 -14.19 -5.98
N GLY A 34 20.68 -13.10 -5.48
CA GLY A 34 19.79 -13.13 -4.32
C GLY A 34 20.48 -13.06 -2.95
N ASP A 35 21.74 -12.62 -2.87
CA ASP A 35 22.47 -12.46 -1.59
C ASP A 35 22.57 -10.99 -1.13
N PRO A 36 22.46 -10.71 0.19
CA PRO A 36 22.45 -9.36 0.69
C PRO A 36 23.83 -8.69 0.71
N LEU A 37 23.91 -7.53 0.08
CA LEU A 37 25.15 -6.77 -0.11
C LEU A 37 25.53 -6.03 1.19
N ALA A 38 26.15 -6.76 2.13
CA ALA A 38 26.71 -6.16 3.34
C ALA A 38 27.89 -5.24 2.98
N SER A 39 27.85 -4.01 3.51
CA SER A 39 28.94 -3.04 3.44
C SER A 39 30.23 -3.61 4.06
N HIS A 40 31.20 -3.94 3.21
CA HIS A 40 32.53 -4.36 3.61
C HIS A 40 33.25 -3.22 4.37
N HIS A 41 33.29 -3.30 5.69
CA HIS A 41 34.36 -2.68 6.48
C HIS A 41 35.44 -3.75 6.71
N SER A 42 36.56 -3.60 5.99
CA SER A 42 37.74 -4.43 6.15
C SER A 42 38.36 -4.23 7.54
N ALA A 43 38.48 -5.29 8.33
CA ALA A 43 39.41 -5.32 9.45
C ALA A 43 39.95 -6.74 9.67
N SER A 44 41.24 -6.88 9.38
CA SER A 44 42.10 -8.01 9.68
C SER A 44 42.40 -8.12 11.17
N GLY A 45 42.31 -9.34 11.72
CA GLY A 45 43.17 -9.82 12.81
C GLY A 45 42.75 -9.54 14.25
N GLY A 46 42.86 -10.58 15.10
CA GLY A 46 43.04 -10.43 16.55
C GLY A 46 42.02 -11.14 17.43
N ALA A 47 42.48 -12.15 18.18
CA ALA A 47 41.76 -12.77 19.28
C ALA A 47 41.62 -11.78 20.47
N GLY A 48 40.48 -11.81 21.18
CA GLY A 48 40.29 -11.10 22.44
C GLY A 48 38.83 -10.83 22.75
N GLY A 49 38.34 -11.34 23.88
CA GLY A 49 36.94 -11.20 24.30
C GLY A 49 36.53 -9.76 24.62
N SER A 50 35.29 -9.43 24.29
CA SER A 50 34.48 -8.41 24.96
C SER A 50 33.04 -8.51 24.45
N THR A 51 32.11 -8.77 25.37
CA THR A 51 30.66 -8.80 25.11
C THR A 51 30.20 -7.39 24.73
N THR A 52 30.26 -7.06 23.44
CA THR A 52 29.67 -5.84 22.91
C THR A 52 28.22 -6.15 22.56
N THR A 53 27.29 -5.71 23.41
CA THR A 53 25.87 -5.70 23.12
C THR A 53 25.65 -4.77 21.93
N THR A 54 25.64 -5.32 20.71
CA THR A 54 25.18 -4.62 19.52
C THR A 54 23.70 -4.29 19.77
N MET A 55 23.45 -3.03 20.09
CA MET A 55 22.10 -2.45 20.03
C MET A 55 21.68 -2.54 18.56
N THR A 56 20.96 -3.61 18.22
CA THR A 56 20.27 -3.73 16.95
C THR A 56 19.25 -2.61 16.89
N ASP A 57 19.34 -1.79 15.84
CA ASP A 57 18.32 -0.79 15.52
C ASP A 57 16.95 -1.51 15.46
N PRO A 58 15.96 -1.15 16.28
CA PRO A 58 14.63 -1.76 16.26
C PRO A 58 13.93 -1.65 14.90
N ARG A 59 14.45 -0.83 13.99
CA ARG A 59 13.89 -0.58 12.64
C ARG A 59 14.39 -1.57 11.58
N GLN A 60 15.38 -2.41 11.88
CA GLN A 60 15.80 -3.51 10.99
C GLN A 60 14.85 -4.72 11.05
N GLY A 61 13.83 -4.68 11.90
CA GLY A 61 12.91 -5.80 12.18
C GLY A 61 11.69 -5.96 11.26
N MET A 62 11.58 -5.23 10.15
CA MET A 62 10.42 -5.37 9.24
C MET A 62 10.84 -5.50 7.77
N ASN A 63 11.61 -6.54 7.45
CA ASN A 63 11.60 -7.10 6.09
C ASN A 63 10.32 -7.94 5.91
N MET A 64 9.15 -7.33 6.14
CA MET A 64 7.85 -7.95 5.92
C MET A 64 7.51 -7.85 4.44
N SER A 65 7.02 -8.93 3.83
CA SER A 65 6.64 -8.91 2.43
C SER A 65 5.44 -7.98 2.19
N LEU A 66 5.32 -7.43 0.99
CA LEU A 66 4.18 -6.59 0.60
C LEU A 66 2.83 -7.33 0.78
N GLU A 67 2.83 -8.66 0.57
CA GLU A 67 1.65 -9.48 0.76
C GLU A 67 1.21 -9.51 2.23
N GLU A 68 2.16 -9.68 3.15
CA GLU A 68 1.90 -9.67 4.59
C GLU A 68 1.48 -8.28 5.08
N GLU A 69 2.14 -7.23 4.59
CA GLU A 69 1.75 -5.84 4.88
C GLU A 69 0.32 -5.57 4.40
N GLY A 70 -0.02 -6.01 3.17
CA GLY A 70 -1.37 -5.91 2.63
C GLY A 70 -2.41 -6.63 3.48
N LYS A 71 -2.09 -7.83 4.00
CA LYS A 71 -2.98 -8.57 4.91
C LYS A 71 -3.21 -7.82 6.23
N LEU A 72 -2.18 -7.17 6.77
CA LEU A 72 -2.32 -6.33 7.96
C LEU A 72 -3.23 -5.13 7.71
N VAL A 73 -3.00 -4.39 6.61
CA VAL A 73 -3.84 -3.24 6.22
C VAL A 73 -5.29 -3.68 6.03
N TYR A 74 -5.52 -4.80 5.34
CA TYR A 74 -6.86 -5.35 5.16
C TYR A 74 -7.52 -5.72 6.51
N GLY A 75 -6.77 -6.36 7.41
CA GLY A 75 -7.26 -6.73 8.75
C GLY A 75 -7.73 -5.53 9.56
N VAL A 76 -6.99 -4.41 9.51
CA VAL A 76 -7.38 -3.14 10.15
C VAL A 76 -8.68 -2.61 9.56
N VAL A 77 -8.74 -2.48 8.23
CA VAL A 77 -9.93 -1.97 7.52
C VAL A 77 -11.16 -2.84 7.79
N TYR A 78 -11.01 -4.16 7.75
CA TYR A 78 -12.09 -5.11 8.00
C TYR A 78 -12.64 -4.97 9.44
N SER A 79 -11.73 -4.89 10.41
CA SER A 79 -12.09 -4.76 11.82
C SER A 79 -12.80 -3.44 12.09
N LEU A 80 -12.28 -2.32 11.55
CA LEU A 80 -12.89 -0.99 11.72
C LEU A 80 -14.25 -0.88 11.04
N ARG A 81 -14.41 -1.44 9.85
CA ARG A 81 -15.71 -1.49 9.16
C ARG A 81 -16.75 -2.22 10.01
N ASN A 82 -16.39 -3.36 10.58
CA ASN A 82 -17.28 -4.14 11.44
C ASN A 82 -17.57 -3.42 12.77
N LEU A 83 -16.57 -2.73 13.33
CA LEU A 83 -16.73 -1.92 14.53
C LEU A 83 -17.74 -0.78 14.29
N VAL A 84 -17.54 0.02 13.23
CA VAL A 84 -18.45 1.11 12.85
C VAL A 84 -19.86 0.57 12.58
N LYS A 85 -19.99 -0.56 11.87
CA LYS A 85 -21.29 -1.18 11.61
C LYS A 85 -22.02 -1.63 12.87
N LYS A 86 -21.30 -2.11 13.89
CA LYS A 86 -21.89 -2.58 15.17
C LYS A 86 -22.21 -1.43 16.12
N LEU A 87 -21.41 -0.37 16.12
CA LEU A 87 -21.57 0.79 17.01
C LEU A 87 -22.48 1.87 16.42
N GLY A 88 -22.63 1.92 15.10
CA GLY A 88 -23.49 2.88 14.42
C GLY A 88 -24.96 2.68 14.77
N THR A 89 -25.68 3.79 15.01
CA THR A 89 -27.07 3.78 15.49
C THR A 89 -28.11 3.80 14.36
N SER A 90 -27.71 3.85 13.08
CA SER A 90 -28.60 3.95 11.92
C SER A 90 -27.92 3.53 10.59
N HIS A 91 -28.67 3.54 9.48
CA HIS A 91 -28.25 3.24 8.09
C HIS A 91 -27.16 4.19 7.51
N GLN A 92 -26.32 4.79 8.35
CA GLN A 92 -25.30 5.73 7.91
C GLN A 92 -24.20 5.08 7.08
N GLU A 93 -23.59 5.94 6.27
CA GLU A 93 -22.42 5.66 5.44
C GLU A 93 -21.37 4.90 6.27
N GLY A 94 -20.84 3.82 5.70
CA GLY A 94 -19.94 2.92 6.40
C GLY A 94 -18.62 3.58 6.84
N PHE A 95 -17.66 2.78 7.27
CA PHE A 95 -16.32 3.27 7.55
C PHE A 95 -15.76 4.05 6.32
N ILE A 96 -15.25 5.27 6.55
CA ILE A 96 -14.79 6.20 5.49
C ILE A 96 -13.30 6.55 5.66
N ALA A 97 -12.84 6.73 6.89
CA ALA A 97 -11.45 7.07 7.21
C ALA A 97 -11.15 6.88 8.70
N TYR A 98 -9.87 6.74 9.05
CA TYR A 98 -9.37 7.04 10.40
C TYR A 98 -8.11 7.89 10.30
N LYS A 99 -7.81 8.60 11.39
CA LYS A 99 -6.65 9.47 11.51
C LYS A 99 -5.85 9.10 12.76
N THR A 100 -4.53 9.09 12.62
CA THR A 100 -3.56 9.00 13.70
C THR A 100 -2.78 10.32 13.81
N SER A 101 -1.77 10.37 14.68
CA SER A 101 -0.82 11.47 14.74
C SER A 101 0.08 11.59 13.50
N HIS A 102 0.26 10.50 12.74
CA HIS A 102 1.26 10.43 11.66
C HIS A 102 0.66 10.26 10.27
N TYR A 103 -0.54 9.70 10.15
CA TYR A 103 -1.20 9.55 8.87
C TYR A 103 -2.72 9.51 9.01
N LYS A 104 -3.39 9.70 7.90
CA LYS A 104 -4.81 9.46 7.71
C LYS A 104 -5.00 8.42 6.61
N LEU A 105 -5.76 7.38 6.93
CA LEU A 105 -6.21 6.36 5.99
C LEU A 105 -7.59 6.74 5.49
N HIS A 106 -7.75 6.82 4.18
CA HIS A 106 -9.01 7.04 3.48
C HIS A 106 -9.46 5.73 2.84
N PHE A 107 -10.74 5.40 2.96
CA PHE A 107 -11.29 4.13 2.54
C PHE A 107 -12.55 4.28 1.69
N PHE A 108 -12.59 3.64 0.52
CA PHE A 108 -13.75 3.60 -0.34
C PHE A 108 -14.05 2.15 -0.75
N GLU A 109 -15.28 1.70 -0.55
CA GLU A 109 -15.75 0.38 -0.97
C GLU A 109 -16.83 0.50 -2.04
N THR A 110 -16.70 -0.32 -3.08
CA THR A 110 -17.69 -0.44 -4.15
C THR A 110 -18.73 -1.51 -3.82
N LEU A 111 -19.88 -1.47 -4.50
CA LEU A 111 -20.91 -2.52 -4.36
C LEU A 111 -20.44 -3.91 -4.77
N THR A 112 -19.41 -4.01 -5.64
CA THR A 112 -18.80 -5.28 -6.05
C THR A 112 -17.77 -5.81 -5.04
N GLY A 113 -17.50 -5.07 -3.97
CA GLY A 113 -16.58 -5.48 -2.91
C GLY A 113 -15.11 -5.11 -3.15
N LEU A 114 -14.81 -4.32 -4.20
CA LEU A 114 -13.49 -3.69 -4.34
C LEU A 114 -13.31 -2.63 -3.27
N LYS A 115 -12.13 -2.60 -2.68
CA LYS A 115 -11.77 -1.71 -1.56
C LYS A 115 -10.54 -0.91 -1.93
N PHE A 116 -10.67 0.40 -1.93
CA PHE A 116 -9.60 1.34 -2.24
C PHE A 116 -9.16 1.99 -0.93
N VAL A 117 -7.87 1.92 -0.65
CA VAL A 117 -7.24 2.45 0.55
C VAL A 117 -6.14 3.42 0.15
N LEU A 118 -6.15 4.63 0.69
CA LEU A 118 -5.14 5.65 0.41
C LEU A 118 -4.64 6.26 1.71
N ASN A 119 -3.32 6.24 1.92
CA ASN A 119 -2.68 6.84 3.08
C ASN A 119 -2.12 8.21 2.73
N SER A 120 -2.23 9.15 3.67
CA SER A 120 -1.79 10.54 3.49
C SER A 120 -1.44 11.17 4.83
N ASP A 121 -0.94 12.41 4.82
CA ASP A 121 -0.73 13.19 6.03
C ASP A 121 -2.03 13.37 6.83
N PRO A 122 -1.94 13.50 8.17
CA PRO A 122 -3.10 13.69 9.04
C PRO A 122 -3.91 14.97 8.75
N GLY A 123 -3.27 15.98 8.13
CA GLY A 123 -3.90 17.26 7.78
C GLY A 123 -4.72 17.21 6.50
N VAL A 124 -4.60 16.14 5.70
CA VAL A 124 -5.25 16.07 4.38
C VAL A 124 -6.77 15.90 4.53
N GLU A 125 -7.50 16.71 3.76
CA GLU A 125 -8.95 16.65 3.65
C GLU A 125 -9.43 15.29 3.12
N SER A 126 -10.74 15.06 3.13
CA SER A 126 -11.29 13.78 2.65
C SER A 126 -10.91 13.50 1.20
N LEU A 127 -10.26 12.36 0.93
CA LEU A 127 -9.93 11.91 -0.42
C LEU A 127 -11.01 11.00 -1.03
N GLN A 128 -12.24 11.02 -0.49
CA GLN A 128 -13.35 10.20 -0.99
C GLN A 128 -13.67 10.44 -2.46
N SER A 129 -13.72 11.72 -2.88
CA SER A 129 -13.95 12.07 -4.29
C SER A 129 -12.84 11.53 -5.19
N ALA A 130 -11.59 11.59 -4.73
CA ALA A 130 -10.44 11.06 -5.46
C ALA A 130 -10.49 9.54 -5.59
N LEU A 131 -10.77 8.82 -4.50
CA LEU A 131 -10.94 7.36 -4.51
C LEU A 131 -12.06 6.92 -5.46
N ARG A 132 -13.19 7.64 -5.45
CA ARG A 132 -14.32 7.37 -6.35
C ARG A 132 -13.94 7.62 -7.81
N GLN A 133 -13.18 8.68 -8.08
CA GLN A 133 -12.70 9.00 -9.44
C GLN A 133 -11.70 7.95 -9.94
N ILE A 134 -10.80 7.46 -9.08
CA ILE A 134 -9.89 6.36 -9.43
C ILE A 134 -10.69 5.10 -9.82
N TYR A 135 -11.76 4.79 -9.09
CA TYR A 135 -12.64 3.68 -9.48
C TYR A 135 -13.31 3.92 -10.84
N THR A 136 -14.02 5.04 -11.01
CA THR A 136 -14.87 5.26 -12.19
C THR A 136 -14.07 5.54 -13.46
N GLN A 137 -13.03 6.36 -13.39
CA GLN A 137 -12.30 6.85 -14.56
C GLN A 137 -11.07 6.00 -14.90
N LEU A 138 -10.50 5.29 -13.92
CA LEU A 138 -9.26 4.55 -14.12
C LEU A 138 -9.51 3.05 -14.06
N TYR A 139 -10.04 2.54 -12.95
CA TYR A 139 -10.22 1.10 -12.76
C TYR A 139 -11.23 0.51 -13.76
N VAL A 140 -12.41 1.11 -13.88
CA VAL A 140 -13.43 0.62 -14.83
C VAL A 140 -12.92 0.68 -16.27
N GLU A 141 -12.32 1.80 -16.67
CA GLU A 141 -11.86 2.00 -18.06
C GLU A 141 -10.67 1.09 -18.43
N HIS A 142 -9.69 0.92 -17.54
CA HIS A 142 -8.43 0.26 -17.89
C HIS A 142 -8.29 -1.19 -17.41
N VAL A 143 -9.14 -1.62 -16.48
CA VAL A 143 -9.14 -2.98 -15.91
C VAL A 143 -10.42 -3.73 -16.29
N VAL A 144 -11.59 -3.18 -16.00
CA VAL A 144 -12.87 -3.88 -16.22
C VAL A 144 -13.20 -3.98 -17.71
N LYS A 145 -13.05 -2.87 -18.47
CA LYS A 145 -13.28 -2.87 -19.92
C LYS A 145 -12.17 -3.52 -20.73
N ASN A 146 -11.06 -3.91 -20.09
CA ASN A 146 -9.94 -4.61 -20.73
C ASN A 146 -9.95 -6.11 -20.36
N PRO A 147 -10.41 -7.00 -21.27
CA PRO A 147 -10.51 -8.43 -20.99
C PRO A 147 -9.17 -9.09 -20.61
N LEU A 148 -8.05 -8.57 -21.14
CA LEU A 148 -6.71 -9.11 -20.85
C LEU A 148 -6.28 -8.81 -19.41
N ALA A 149 -6.59 -7.62 -18.90
CA ALA A 149 -6.32 -7.24 -17.51
C ALA A 149 -7.21 -8.02 -16.53
N SER A 150 -8.47 -8.28 -16.91
CA SER A 150 -9.39 -9.08 -16.09
C SER A 150 -8.95 -10.55 -15.99
N ALA A 151 -8.42 -11.12 -17.07
CA ALA A 151 -7.92 -12.50 -17.09
C ALA A 151 -6.72 -12.71 -16.14
N SER A 152 -5.78 -11.76 -16.08
CA SER A 152 -4.63 -11.87 -15.18
C SER A 152 -5.02 -11.82 -13.70
N ILE A 153 -6.08 -11.08 -13.36
CA ILE A 153 -6.58 -10.97 -11.98
C ILE A 153 -7.19 -12.30 -11.52
N ASN A 154 -8.00 -12.94 -12.37
CA ASN A 154 -8.69 -14.18 -12.00
C ASN A 154 -7.77 -15.40 -11.89
N SER A 155 -6.54 -15.34 -12.44
CA SER A 155 -5.59 -16.46 -12.43
C SER A 155 -4.83 -16.63 -11.11
N GLY A 156 -5.00 -15.74 -10.12
CA GLY A 156 -4.34 -15.84 -8.82
C GLY A 156 -2.81 -15.64 -8.82
N SER A 157 -2.20 -15.40 -9.98
CA SER A 157 -0.75 -15.21 -10.18
C SER A 157 -0.38 -13.72 -10.17
N ILE A 158 -0.97 -12.95 -9.24
CA ILE A 158 -0.85 -11.50 -9.23
C ILE A 158 0.31 -11.07 -8.34
N ASN A 159 1.32 -10.43 -8.94
CA ASN A 159 2.22 -9.57 -8.18
C ASN A 159 1.59 -8.16 -8.11
N PRO A 160 1.25 -7.64 -6.91
CA PRO A 160 0.60 -6.34 -6.75
C PRO A 160 1.44 -5.15 -7.26
N GLU A 161 2.76 -5.33 -7.37
CA GLU A 161 3.67 -4.33 -7.94
C GLU A 161 3.62 -4.29 -9.48
N THR A 162 3.26 -5.39 -10.13
CA THR A 162 3.22 -5.50 -11.60
C THR A 162 1.79 -5.58 -12.15
N MET A 163 0.77 -5.59 -11.29
CA MET A 163 -0.62 -5.68 -11.73
C MET A 163 -1.12 -4.34 -12.29
N GLY A 164 -1.86 -4.47 -13.38
CA GLY A 164 -2.56 -3.40 -14.09
C GLY A 164 -2.07 -3.37 -15.53
N SER A 165 -2.96 -3.03 -16.47
CA SER A 165 -2.48 -2.51 -17.74
C SER A 165 -1.55 -1.33 -17.44
N GLU A 166 -0.46 -1.17 -18.19
CA GLU A 166 0.44 -0.02 -18.05
C GLU A 166 -0.36 1.31 -18.03
N GLY A 167 -1.47 1.36 -18.76
CA GLY A 167 -2.46 2.44 -18.74
C GLY A 167 -3.14 2.68 -17.38
N PHE A 168 -3.55 1.64 -16.65
CA PHE A 168 -4.13 1.84 -15.31
C PHE A 168 -3.10 2.43 -14.33
N ARG A 169 -1.90 1.84 -14.28
CA ARG A 169 -0.85 2.29 -13.33
C ARG A 169 -0.42 3.73 -13.62
N SER A 170 -0.12 4.03 -14.88
CA SER A 170 0.25 5.39 -15.32
C SER A 170 -0.89 6.39 -15.12
N GLY A 171 -2.14 5.98 -15.35
CA GLY A 171 -3.33 6.80 -15.11
C GLY A 171 -3.50 7.15 -13.63
N VAL A 172 -3.33 6.17 -12.72
CA VAL A 172 -3.40 6.41 -11.27
C VAL A 172 -2.26 7.31 -10.81
N ASP A 173 -1.02 7.04 -11.22
CA ASP A 173 0.14 7.86 -10.85
C ASP A 173 -0.03 9.31 -11.31
N ARG A 174 -0.38 9.52 -12.59
CA ARG A 174 -0.65 10.85 -13.15
C ARG A 174 -1.78 11.56 -12.41
N TYR A 175 -2.87 10.85 -12.12
CA TYR A 175 -4.01 11.44 -11.41
C TYR A 175 -3.64 11.84 -9.99
N VAL A 176 -3.05 10.94 -9.21
CA VAL A 176 -2.65 11.20 -7.82
C VAL A 176 -1.64 12.32 -7.71
N ARG A 177 -0.65 12.39 -8.62
CA ARG A 177 0.31 13.50 -8.71
C ARG A 177 -0.32 14.84 -9.07
N SER A 178 -1.47 14.83 -9.74
CA SER A 178 -2.20 16.06 -10.08
C SER A 178 -3.01 16.62 -8.90
N LEU A 179 -3.16 15.85 -7.81
CA LEU A 179 -3.85 16.30 -6.62
C LEU A 179 -3.02 17.35 -5.88
N THR A 180 -3.65 18.44 -5.44
CA THR A 180 -2.97 19.58 -4.79
C THR A 180 -2.24 19.18 -3.50
N MET A 181 -2.73 18.15 -2.81
CA MET A 181 -2.17 17.62 -1.56
C MET A 181 -1.11 16.53 -1.76
N PHE A 182 -0.67 16.27 -3.00
CA PHE A 182 0.27 15.21 -3.33
C PHE A 182 1.61 15.38 -2.63
N ASP A 183 2.31 16.50 -2.87
CA ASP A 183 3.56 16.88 -2.21
C ASP A 183 3.31 18.14 -1.38
N THR A 184 2.79 18.00 -0.16
CA THR A 184 2.75 19.16 0.76
C THR A 184 4.12 19.31 1.39
N LEU A 185 4.78 20.43 1.08
CA LEU A 185 6.00 20.93 1.71
C LEU A 185 5.82 21.18 3.21
#